data_AF-A0A2Z3YSG1-F1
#
_entry.id   AF-A0A2Z3YSG1-F1
#
_cell.length_a   1.000
_cell.length_b   1.000
_cell.length_c   1.000
_cell.angle_alpha   90.00
_cell.angle_beta   90.00
_cell.angle_gamma   90.00
#
_symmetry.space_group_name_H-M   'P 1'
#
loop_
_entity.id
_entity.type
_entity.pdbx_description
1 polymer ?
#
loop_
_entity_poly.entity_id
_entity_poly.type
_entity_poly.pdbx_seq_one_letter_code
_entity_poly.pdbx_strand_id
1 'polypeptide(L)' 'MNAARKLLDRGENVGTAARKVGYSHASGLTKTFREVLGITPSGYIRQRRWLH' A
#
# COMPACT_ATOMS: atom_id res chain seq x y z
N MET A 1 -8.12 4.15 -4.14
CA MET A 1 -6.77 3.53 -4.23
C MET A 1 -5.60 4.52 -4.26
N ASN A 2 -5.70 5.60 -5.05
CA ASN A 2 -4.61 6.57 -5.22
C ASN A 2 -4.06 7.16 -3.90
N ALA A 3 -4.91 7.36 -2.88
CA ALA A 3 -4.46 7.86 -1.57
C ALA A 3 -3.50 6.87 -0.86
N ALA A 4 -3.82 5.57 -0.86
CA ALA A 4 -2.96 4.55 -0.24
C ALA A 4 -1.59 4.50 -0.93
N ARG A 5 -1.57 4.53 -2.27
CA ARG A 5 -0.33 4.58 -3.06
C ARG A 5 0.51 5.80 -2.70
N LYS A 6 -0.07 7.00 -2.63
CA LYS A 6 0.63 8.23 -2.23
C LYS A 6 1.25 8.14 -0.82
N LEU A 7 0.62 7.43 0.10
CA LEU A 7 1.18 7.22 1.44
C LEU A 7 2.38 6.28 1.40
N LEU A 8 2.26 5.14 0.72
CA LEU A 8 3.37 4.20 0.54
C LEU A 8 4.56 4.85 -0.18
N ASP A 9 4.28 5.72 -1.15
CA ASP A 9 5.25 6.50 -1.90
C ASP A 9 6.09 7.44 -1.03
N ARG A 10 5.51 7.91 0.08
CA ARG A 10 6.17 8.74 1.09
C ARG A 10 6.92 7.93 2.14
N GLY A 11 6.97 6.60 2.00
CA GLY A 11 7.64 5.69 2.93
C GLY A 11 6.78 5.23 4.11
N GLU A 12 5.47 5.52 4.10
CA GLU A 12 4.57 5.00 5.13
C GLU A 12 4.46 3.47 5.04
N ASN A 13 4.36 2.81 6.19
CA ASN A 13 4.12 1.37 6.22
C ASN A 13 2.67 1.03 5.81
N VAL A 14 2.46 -0.22 5.38
CA VAL A 14 1.18 -0.71 4.88
C VAL A 14 0.05 -0.59 5.92
N GLY A 15 0.33 -0.83 7.21
CA GLY A 15 -0.67 -0.75 8.28
C GLY A 15 -1.12 0.69 8.57
N THR A 16 -0.20 1.64 8.54
CA THR A 16 -0.52 3.07 8.67
C THR A 16 -1.28 3.57 7.46
N ALA A 17 -0.85 3.19 6.24
CA ALA A 17 -1.56 3.52 5.02
C ALA A 17 -3.00 2.96 5.03
N ALA A 18 -3.20 1.72 5.49
CA ALA A 18 -4.51 1.09 5.61
C ALA A 18 -5.44 1.87 6.55
N ARG A 19 -4.97 2.20 7.75
CA ARG A 19 -5.75 2.99 8.72
C ARG A 19 -6.09 4.39 8.20
N LYS A 20 -5.13 5.07 7.57
CA LYS A 20 -5.33 6.43 7.01
C LYS A 20 -6.34 6.49 5.87
N VAL A 21 -6.54 5.39 5.13
CA VAL A 21 -7.52 5.34 4.02
C VAL A 21 -8.82 4.64 4.41
N GLY A 22 -9.02 4.33 5.69
CA GLY A 22 -10.30 3.84 6.23
C GLY A 22 -10.44 2.32 6.35
N TYR A 23 -9.36 1.54 6.19
CA TYR A 23 -9.40 0.11 6.49
C TYR A 23 -9.13 -0.16 7.97
N SER A 24 -9.95 -1.02 8.58
CA SER A 24 -9.72 -1.51 9.95
C SER A 24 -8.44 -2.34 10.06
N HIS A 25 -8.07 -3.07 8.99
CA HIS A 25 -6.89 -3.94 8.95
C HIS A 25 -6.13 -3.85 7.63
N ALA A 26 -4.81 -4.05 7.69
CA ALA A 26 -3.92 -4.07 6.53
C ALA A 26 -4.27 -5.15 5.49
N SER A 27 -4.94 -6.24 5.91
CA SER A 27 -5.39 -7.32 5.03
C SER A 27 -6.43 -6.84 4.02
N GLY A 28 -7.37 -5.99 4.43
CA GLY A 28 -8.39 -5.40 3.54
C GLY A 28 -7.77 -4.51 2.47
N LEU A 29 -6.81 -3.66 2.87
CA LEU A 29 -6.03 -2.88 1.93
C LEU A 29 -5.24 -3.79 0.99
N THR A 30 -4.56 -4.81 1.51
CA THR A 30 -3.72 -5.72 0.71
C THR A 30 -4.52 -6.46 -0.37
N LYS A 31 -5.71 -6.96 -0.02
CA LYS A 31 -6.61 -7.62 -0.98
C LYS A 31 -7.01 -6.66 -2.10
N THR A 32 -7.54 -5.50 -1.74
CA THR A 32 -7.98 -4.47 -2.71
C THR A 32 -6.80 -3.98 -3.55
N PHE A 33 -5.60 -3.86 -2.97
CA PHE A 33 -4.40 -3.42 -3.68
C PHE A 33 -3.95 -4.41 -4.72
N ARG A 34 -3.96 -5.71 -4.38
CA ARG A 34 -3.66 -6.75 -5.35
C ARG A 34 -4.71 -6.81 -6.46
N GLU A 35 -5.99 -6.63 -6.14
CA GLU A 35 -7.07 -6.62 -7.15
C GLU A 35 -6.93 -5.44 -8.13
N VAL A 36 -6.53 -4.25 -7.65
CA VAL A 36 -6.42 -3.05 -8.48
C VAL A 36 -5.08 -2.92 -9.21
N LEU A 37 -3.96 -3.28 -8.56
CA LEU A 37 -2.60 -3.04 -9.06
C LEU A 37 -1.85 -4.34 -9.42
N GLY A 38 -2.44 -5.50 -9.20
CA GLY A 38 -1.83 -6.81 -9.50
C GLY A 38 -0.72 -7.26 -8.53
N ILE A 39 -0.27 -6.38 -7.64
CA ILE A 39 0.81 -6.65 -6.67
C ILE A 39 0.38 -6.32 -5.24
N THR A 40 1.11 -6.80 -4.24
CA THR A 40 0.82 -6.45 -2.84
C THR A 40 1.43 -5.08 -2.48
N PRO A 41 0.89 -4.37 -1.46
CA PRO A 41 1.49 -3.13 -0.98
C PRO A 41 2.96 -3.28 -0.59
N SER A 42 3.32 -4.38 0.08
CA SER A 42 4.70 -4.68 0.45
C SER A 42 5.60 -4.92 -0.76
N GLY A 43 5.09 -5.60 -1.79
CA GLY A 43 5.81 -5.78 -3.06
C GLY A 43 6.05 -4.45 -3.78
N TYR A 44 5.05 -3.58 -3.77
CA TYR A 44 5.16 -2.22 -4.31
C TYR A 44 6.22 -1.38 -3.60
N ILE A 45 6.22 -1.37 -2.26
CA ILE A 45 7.25 -0.67 -1.46
C ILE A 45 8.65 -1.25 -1.76
N ARG A 46 8.75 -2.58 -1.83
CA ARG A 46 10.02 -3.25 -2.16
C ARG A 46 10.51 -2.78 -3.52
N GLN A 47 9.69 -2.82 -4.56
CA GLN A 47 10.05 -2.38 -5.91
C GLN A 47 10.48 -0.91 -5.95
N ARG A 48 9.77 -0.05 -5.20
CA ARG A 48 10.12 1.37 -5.04
C ARG A 48 11.46 1.59 -4.35
N ARG A 49 11.83 0.76 -3.38
CA ARG A 49 13.15 0.81 -2.72
C ARG A 49 14.31 0.45 -3.64
N TRP A 50 14.09 -0.30 -4.73
CA TRP A 50 15.14 -0.62 -5.70
C TRP A 50 15.34 0.47 -6.77
N LEU A 51 14.39 1.41 -6.88
CA LEU A 51 14.43 2.51 -7.84
C LEU A 51 15.07 3.79 -7.27
N HIS A 52 15.54 3.76 -6.03
CA HIS A 52 16.26 4.81 -5.32
C HIS A 52 17.61 4.26 -4.85
#